data_AF-A0A846DH65-F1
#
_entry.id   AF-A0A846DH65-F1
#
_cell.length_a   1.000
_cell.length_b   1.000
_cell.length_c   1.000
_cell.angle_alpha   90.00
_cell.angle_beta   90.00
_cell.angle_gamma   90.00
#
_symmetry.space_group_name_H-M   'P 1'
#
loop_
_entity.id
_entity.type
_entity.pdbx_description
1 polymer ?
#
loop_
_entity_poly.entity_id
_entity_poly.type
_entity_poly.pdbx_seq_one_letter_code
_entity_poly.pdbx_strand_id
1 'polypeptide(L)' 'MGSGAQIDFIDSSGLGALVQLVKKAQTDGGSLQVVTNPRVTQTVKLVRLEKFLSLQGSLEEAQLNLKKK' A
#
# COMPACT_ATOMS: atom_id res chain seq x y z
N MET A 1 15.70 -17.69 -8.32
CA MET A 1 14.47 -16.87 -8.21
C MET A 1 14.23 -16.59 -6.74
N GLY A 2 14.34 -15.33 -6.31
CA GLY A 2 14.08 -14.95 -4.93
C GLY A 2 12.60 -15.08 -4.59
N SER A 3 12.29 -15.83 -3.55
CA SER A 3 10.97 -15.95 -2.95
C SER A 3 10.57 -14.62 -2.31
N GLY A 4 10.14 -13.64 -3.12
CA GLY A 4 9.53 -12.42 -2.62
C GLY A 4 8.21 -12.77 -1.94
N ALA A 5 8.05 -12.39 -0.67
CA ALA A 5 6.87 -12.70 0.13
C ALA A 5 5.59 -12.31 -0.62
N GLN A 6 4.91 -13.31 -1.18
CA GLN A 6 3.65 -13.14 -1.88
C GLN A 6 2.55 -13.07 -0.82
N ILE A 7 2.06 -11.86 -0.56
CA ILE A 7 0.90 -11.68 0.31
C ILE A 7 -0.33 -12.01 -0.52
N ASP A 8 -0.83 -13.24 -0.38
CA ASP A 8 -2.03 -13.71 -1.08
C ASP A 8 -3.32 -13.14 -0.49
N PHE A 9 -3.29 -12.74 0.79
CA PHE A 9 -4.48 -12.27 1.50
C PHE A 9 -4.15 -11.25 2.58
N ILE A 10 -5.02 -10.26 2.72
CA ILE A 10 -5.02 -9.27 3.80
C ILE A 10 -6.41 -9.30 4.43
N ASP A 11 -6.46 -9.52 5.75
CA ASP A 11 -7.68 -9.43 6.54
C ASP A 11 -7.97 -7.97 6.98
N SER A 12 -9.20 -7.72 7.41
CA SER A 12 -9.67 -6.44 7.99
C SER A 12 -8.72 -5.81 9.02
N SER A 13 -8.10 -6.64 9.87
CA SER A 13 -7.11 -6.22 10.87
C SER A 13 -5.80 -5.72 10.24
N GLY A 14 -5.33 -6.38 9.18
CA GLY A 14 -4.13 -5.99 8.43
C GLY A 14 -4.29 -4.67 7.69
N LEU A 15 -5.47 -4.43 7.10
CA LEU A 15 -5.83 -3.14 6.51
C LEU A 15 -5.79 -2.01 7.54
N GLY A 16 -6.37 -2.23 8.72
CA GLY A 16 -6.34 -1.26 9.82
C GLY A 16 -4.92 -0.90 10.27
N ALA A 17 -4.06 -1.91 10.44
CA ALA A 17 -2.67 -1.71 10.82
C ALA A 17 -1.88 -0.91 9.77
N LEU A 18 -2.07 -1.22 8.48
CA LEU A 18 -1.43 -0.50 7.37
C LEU A 18 -1.88 0.97 7.33
N VAL A 19 -3.17 1.24 7.53
CA VAL A 19 -3.69 2.60 7.56
C VAL A 19 -3.08 3.40 8.71
N GLN A 20 -2.92 2.80 9.89
CA GLN A 20 -2.27 3.45 11.04
C GLN A 20 -0.80 3.78 10.76
N LEU A 21 -0.07 2.87 10.12
CA LEU A 21 1.32 3.09 9.71
C LEU A 21 1.44 4.23 8.69
N VAL A 22 0.57 4.25 7.67
CA VAL A 22 0.55 5.32 6.67
C VAL A 22 0.21 6.66 7.30
N LYS A 23 -0.80 6.71 8.18
CA LYS A 23 -1.13 7.93 8.93
C LYS A 23 0.03 8.43 9.76
N LYS A 24 0.77 7.53 10.42
CA LYS A 24 1.93 7.91 11.23
C LYS A 24 3.05 8.49 10.37
N ALA A 25 3.39 7.82 9.26
CA ALA A 25 4.39 8.36 8.33
C ALA A 25 3.98 9.72 7.73
N GLN A 26 2.71 9.90 7.38
CA GLN A 26 2.19 11.20 6.91
C GLN A 26 2.28 12.28 8.00
N THR A 27 2.06 11.90 9.26
CA THR A 27 2.18 12.80 10.42
C THR A 27 3.62 13.24 10.63
N ASP A 28 4.59 12.34 10.43
CA ASP A 28 6.04 12.63 10.47
C ASP A 28 6.54 13.34 9.18
N GLY A 29 5.65 13.78 8.29
CA GLY A 29 6.01 14.47 7.03
C GLY A 29 6.51 13.55 5.91
N GLY A 30 6.58 12.24 6.17
CA GLY A 30 6.91 11.22 5.18
C GLY A 30 5.72 10.81 4.31
N SER A 31 5.99 9.98 3.31
CA SER A 31 4.93 9.31 2.55
C SER A 31 5.27 7.83 2.39
N LEU A 32 4.25 6.99 2.47
CA LEU A 32 4.36 5.55 2.28
C LEU A 32 3.58 5.19 1.01
N GLN A 33 4.20 4.37 0.17
CA GLN A 33 3.57 3.76 -0.99
C GLN A 33 3.46 2.27 -0.73
N VAL A 34 2.30 1.68 -1.01
CA VAL A 34 2.09 0.24 -0.85
C VAL A 34 1.98 -0.39 -2.24
N VAL A 35 2.95 -1.23 -2.61
CA VAL A 35 2.90 -2.00 -3.85
C VAL A 35 2.19 -3.31 -3.58
N THR A 36 1.08 -3.56 -4.28
CA THR A 36 0.30 -4.79 -4.10
C THR A 36 -0.01 -5.43 -5.44
N ASN A 37 -0.42 -6.70 -5.42
CA ASN A 37 -0.92 -7.38 -6.62
C ASN A 37 -2.38 -6.95 -6.92
N PRO A 38 -2.86 -7.16 -8.16
CA PRO A 38 -4.21 -6.78 -8.58
C PRO A 38 -5.32 -7.41 -7.71
N ARG A 39 -5.10 -8.64 -7.23
CA ARG A 39 -6.03 -9.37 -6.36
C ARG A 39 -6.25 -8.65 -5.02
N VAL A 40 -5.17 -8.26 -4.33
CA VAL A 40 -5.27 -7.52 -3.07
C VAL A 40 -5.77 -6.10 -3.31
N THR A 41 -5.31 -5.45 -4.39
CA THR A 41 -5.77 -4.11 -4.78
C THR A 41 -7.29 -4.06 -4.86
N GLN A 42 -7.92 -5.04 -5.50
CA GLN A 42 -9.37 -5.10 -5.65
C GLN A 42 -10.10 -5.15 -4.30
N THR A 43 -9.62 -5.97 -3.36
CA THR A 43 -10.16 -6.03 -1.99
C THR A 43 -10.02 -4.69 -1.26
N VAL A 44 -8.87 -4.01 -1.42
CA VAL A 44 -8.64 -2.69 -0.78
C VAL A 44 -9.52 -1.59 -1.41
N LYS A 45 -9.79 -1.67 -2.72
CA LYS A 45 -10.72 -0.76 -3.41
C LYS A 45 -12.15 -0.92 -2.91
N LEU A 46 -12.61 -2.15 -2.66
CA LEU A 46 -13.96 -2.42 -2.14
C LEU A 46 -14.19 -1.71 -0.80
N VAL A 47 -13.19 -1.69 0.08
CA VAL A 47 -13.24 -0.99 1.37
C VAL A 47 -12.83 0.48 1.30
N ARG A 48 -12.67 1.04 0.09
CA ARG A 48 -12.28 2.44 -0.19
C ARG A 48 -10.98 2.89 0.50
N LEU A 49 -10.10 1.95 0.85
CA LEU A 49 -8.82 2.26 1.50
C LEU A 49 -7.69 2.56 0.51
N GLU A 50 -7.93 2.41 -0.80
CA GLU A 50 -6.95 2.67 -1.86
C GLU A 50 -6.39 4.10 -1.81
N LYS A 51 -7.23 5.08 -1.44
CA LYS A 51 -6.84 6.49 -1.35
C LYS A 51 -5.95 6.77 -0.15
N PHE A 52 -6.10 6.00 0.92
CA PHE A 52 -5.31 6.14 2.14
C PHE A 52 -3.95 5.45 2.02
N LEU A 53 -3.91 4.29 1.37
CA LEU A 53 -2.72 3.45 1.26
C LEU A 53 -1.85 3.77 0.03
N SER A 54 -2.24 4.76 -0.78
CA SER A 54 -1.53 5.17 -2.02
C SER A 54 -1.07 3.96 -2.83
N LEU A 55 -1.99 3.02 -3.09
CA LEU A 55 -1.68 1.73 -3.72
C LEU A 55 -1.05 1.92 -5.10
N GLN A 56 0.02 1.18 -5.36
CA GLN A 56 0.74 1.19 -6.63
C GLN A 56 0.73 -0.21 -7.23
N GLY A 57 0.60 -0.29 -8.56
CA GLY A 57 0.62 -1.56 -9.28
C GLY A 57 2.02 -2.15 -9.40
N SER A 58 3.06 -1.30 -9.38
CA SER A 58 4.46 -1.69 -9.55
C SER A 58 5.42 -0.91 -8.67
N LEU A 59 6.58 -1.51 -8.39
CA LEU A 59 7.68 -0.85 -7.68
C LEU A 59 8.17 0.40 -8.42
N GLU A 60 8.18 0.40 -9.75
CA GLU A 60 8.56 1.56 -10.56
C GLU A 60 7.59 2.73 -10.38
N GLU A 61 6.27 2.46 -10.41
CA GLU A 61 5.26 3.48 -10.18
C GLU A 61 5.36 4.09 -8.77
N ALA A 62 5.59 3.25 -7.77
CA ALA A 62 5.81 3.71 -6.40
C ALA A 62 7.03 4.62 -6.27
N GLN A 63 8.14 4.28 -6.92
CA GLN A 63 9.34 5.12 -6.91
C GLN A 63 9.12 6.45 -7.63
N LEU A 64 8.38 6.46 -8.74
CA LEU A 64 8.03 7.68 -9.46
C LEU A 64 7.16 8.62 -8.62
N ASN A 65 6.20 8.08 -7.87
CA ASN A 65 5.31 8.86 -7.00
C ASN A 65 6.00 9.35 -5.73
N LEU A 66 7.00 8.63 -5.19
CA LEU A 66 7.83 9.11 -4.07
C LEU A 66 8.70 10.31 -4.47
N LYS A 67 9.20 10.36 -5.71
CA LYS A 67 10.06 11.44 -6.21
C LYS A 67 9.30 12.71 -6.61
N LYS A 68 7.96 12.67 -6.67
CA LYS A 68 7.12 13.79 -7.11
C LYS A 68 6.70 14.75 -5.98
N LYS A 69 7.29 14.66 -4.79
CA LYS A 69 6.99 15.54 -3.66
C LYS A 69 8.19 16.41 -3.28
#